data_AF-A0A151F409-F1
#
_entry.id   AF-A0A151F409-F1
#
_cell.length_a   1.000
_cell.length_b   1.000
_cell.length_c   1.000
_cell.angle_alpha   90.00
_cell.angle_beta   90.00
_cell.angle_gamma   90.00
#
_symmetry.space_group_name_H-M   'P 1'
#
loop_
_entity.id
_entity.type
_entity.pdbx_description
1 polymer ?
#
loop_
_entity_poly.entity_id
_entity_poly.type
_entity_poly.pdbx_seq_one_letter_code
_entity_poly.pdbx_strand_id
1 'polypeptide(L)'
;MIFKALKALTRKILKEEKKKPDSPFNKFLPKGNKNKRKIIRHVTKLLKKKVYKYLNLPVRHNYQWNSESILDVVLHATVRSLCIEDASNSLNLRKPRKVKGYDIELEAFPNEDTILRRIQKIGTLEWMERFERANTDLLKPFKKAKSFSGFTWLSLDMTPAHFWGDKNAKGIMGIPREKGTSYAYKYMDICVSAHDQRVTLAGSYVTQIMNHQKLMKELIKKALEYVHGEVGFYCDREFGTVPYLTVLEEMKVSWVLAIRKNSKIKKIIEETSEYPRVVWYVMGQKEKIGFWLILIKNKKGEIHCFGTNIKVDEKTCIDLVEGYRQRWSIETSHRMIHDMRARTTSKNFSFRWFLVLFAMLVRNAYYLLNKVITGICHVTLKTFAEFVKENRIKDILENEENKTVSAIKEGDG
;
A
#
# COMPACT_ATOMS: atom_id res chain seq x y z
N MET A 1 0.04 4.51 -23.85
CA MET A 1 0.77 5.77 -24.04
C MET A 1 1.84 5.98 -22.97
N ILE A 2 1.51 6.16 -21.68
CA ILE A 2 2.48 6.46 -20.62
C ILE A 2 3.58 5.40 -20.44
N PHE A 3 3.26 4.11 -20.36
CA PHE A 3 4.31 3.06 -20.22
C PHE A 3 5.26 3.02 -21.43
N LYS A 4 4.74 3.30 -22.64
CA LYS A 4 5.52 3.42 -23.88
C LYS A 4 6.37 4.69 -23.87
N ALA A 5 5.82 5.82 -23.42
CA ALA A 5 6.52 7.09 -23.27
C ALA A 5 7.62 7.03 -22.19
N LEU A 6 7.35 6.37 -21.06
CA LEU A 6 8.31 6.15 -19.98
C LEU A 6 9.42 5.19 -20.43
N LYS A 7 9.09 4.05 -21.06
CA LYS A 7 10.10 3.18 -21.68
C LYS A 7 10.91 3.90 -22.76
N ALA A 8 10.30 4.80 -23.54
CA ALA A 8 10.99 5.59 -24.54
C ALA A 8 11.95 6.62 -23.91
N LEU A 9 11.53 7.32 -22.85
CA LEU A 9 12.38 8.24 -22.09
C LEU A 9 13.55 7.50 -21.45
N THR A 10 13.28 6.35 -20.82
CA THR A 10 14.29 5.44 -20.29
C THR A 10 15.30 5.02 -21.35
N ARG A 11 14.83 4.55 -22.52
CA ARG A 11 15.69 4.14 -23.64
C ARG A 11 16.52 5.30 -24.20
N LYS A 12 15.96 6.51 -24.27
CA LYS A 12 16.67 7.71 -24.74
C LYS A 12 17.86 8.04 -23.83
N ILE A 13 17.66 7.99 -22.52
CA ILE A 13 18.72 8.31 -21.54
C ILE A 13 19.81 7.23 -21.49
N LEU A 14 19.44 5.94 -21.60
CA LEU A 14 20.42 4.86 -21.71
C LEU A 14 21.30 4.99 -22.97
N LYS A 15 20.77 5.54 -24.07
CA LYS A 15 21.57 5.85 -25.27
C LYS A 15 22.51 7.04 -25.06
N GLU A 16 22.14 8.00 -24.23
CA GLU A 16 22.98 9.17 -23.90
C GLU A 16 24.13 8.81 -22.93
N GLU A 17 23.96 7.83 -22.03
CA GLU A 17 25.03 7.34 -21.15
C GLU A 17 26.17 6.63 -21.89
N LYS A 18 25.88 5.94 -23.00
CA LYS A 18 26.90 5.25 -23.82
C LYS A 18 27.85 6.18 -24.58
N LYS A 19 27.63 7.51 -24.56
CA LYS A 19 28.30 8.48 -25.44
C LYS A 19 29.29 9.45 -24.77
N LYS A 20 29.67 9.29 -23.49
CA LYS A 20 30.57 10.25 -22.81
C LYS A 20 31.85 9.61 -22.27
N PRO A 21 33.04 9.97 -22.80
CA PRO A 21 34.32 9.65 -22.19
C PRO A 21 34.65 10.59 -21.01
N ASP A 22 35.51 10.10 -20.13
CA ASP A 22 35.79 10.61 -18.78
C ASP A 22 36.31 12.07 -18.70
N SER A 23 35.96 12.75 -17.60
CA SER A 23 36.51 14.07 -17.24
C SER A 23 36.86 14.14 -15.74
N PRO A 24 37.88 14.92 -15.32
CA PRO A 24 38.59 14.72 -14.05
C PRO A 24 37.86 15.20 -12.79
N PHE A 25 36.77 15.96 -12.89
CA PHE A 25 36.01 16.51 -11.75
C PHE A 25 35.02 15.52 -11.09
N ASN A 26 35.37 14.24 -11.05
CA ASN A 26 34.43 13.14 -10.80
C ASN A 26 34.51 12.51 -9.39
N LYS A 27 35.27 13.10 -8.47
CA LYS A 27 35.76 12.35 -7.29
C LYS A 27 34.84 12.26 -6.07
N PHE A 28 33.64 12.87 -6.03
CA PHE A 28 32.80 12.77 -4.83
C PHE A 28 31.33 12.35 -4.98
N LEU A 29 30.82 12.12 -6.19
CA LEU A 29 29.51 11.47 -6.39
C LEU A 29 29.50 10.76 -7.76
N PRO A 30 29.10 9.48 -7.89
CA PRO A 30 29.22 8.74 -9.15
C PRO A 30 28.41 9.42 -10.28
N LYS A 31 29.09 9.76 -11.40
CA LYS A 31 28.56 10.55 -12.54
C LYS A 31 27.32 9.97 -13.27
N GLY A 32 26.86 8.74 -12.93
CA GLY A 32 25.62 8.15 -13.45
C GLY A 32 24.33 8.54 -12.70
N ASN A 33 24.39 9.34 -11.62
CA ASN A 33 23.26 9.51 -10.71
C ASN A 33 22.30 10.67 -11.07
N LYS A 34 22.77 11.72 -11.76
CA LYS A 34 21.95 12.93 -12.06
C LYS A 34 20.80 12.63 -13.04
N ASN A 35 21.05 11.82 -14.08
CA ASN A 35 20.04 11.44 -15.06
C ASN A 35 19.01 10.48 -14.47
N LYS A 36 19.44 9.53 -13.63
CA LYS A 36 18.55 8.64 -12.86
C LYS A 36 17.60 9.44 -11.96
N ARG A 37 18.12 10.41 -11.20
CA ARG A 37 17.29 11.32 -10.39
C ARG A 37 16.26 12.08 -11.24
N LYS A 38 16.64 12.58 -12.42
CA LYS A 38 15.73 13.29 -13.33
C LYS A 38 14.59 12.39 -13.83
N ILE A 39 14.89 11.14 -14.19
CA ILE A 39 13.89 10.14 -14.56
C ILE A 39 12.93 9.90 -13.40
N ILE A 40 13.46 9.55 -12.23
CA ILE A 40 12.64 9.20 -11.07
C ILE A 40 11.72 10.35 -10.68
N ARG A 41 12.24 11.59 -10.68
CA ARG A 41 11.43 12.80 -10.47
C ARG A 41 10.30 12.93 -11.48
N HIS A 42 10.60 12.82 -12.77
CA HIS A 42 9.62 12.94 -13.83
C HIS A 42 8.53 11.85 -13.71
N VAL A 43 8.92 10.59 -13.50
CA VAL A 43 7.97 9.48 -13.30
C VAL A 43 7.12 9.71 -12.06
N THR A 44 7.72 10.13 -10.95
CA THR A 44 7.01 10.44 -9.70
C THR A 44 5.99 11.58 -9.90
N LYS A 45 6.35 12.64 -10.63
CA LYS A 45 5.43 13.75 -10.96
C LYS A 45 4.24 13.27 -11.81
N LEU A 46 4.48 12.39 -12.79
CA LEU A 46 3.41 11.79 -13.60
C LEU A 46 2.50 10.88 -12.77
N LEU A 47 3.06 10.04 -11.89
CA LEU A 47 2.29 9.16 -11.01
C LEU A 47 1.45 9.97 -10.02
N LYS A 48 2.04 11.02 -9.43
CA LYS A 48 1.33 11.97 -8.57
C LYS A 48 0.12 12.57 -9.30
N LYS A 49 0.30 13.16 -10.48
CA LYS A 49 -0.79 13.73 -11.29
C LYS A 49 -1.88 12.70 -11.60
N LYS A 50 -1.48 11.46 -11.90
CA LYS A 50 -2.39 10.36 -12.22
C LYS A 50 -3.26 9.94 -11.02
N VAL A 51 -2.72 9.98 -9.80
CA VAL A 51 -3.46 9.68 -8.58
C VAL A 51 -4.30 10.89 -8.14
N TYR A 52 -3.70 12.07 -8.08
CA TYR A 52 -4.32 13.27 -7.48
C TYR A 52 -5.58 13.73 -8.22
N LYS A 53 -5.67 13.51 -9.54
CA LYS A 53 -6.87 13.85 -10.31
C LYS A 53 -8.15 13.16 -9.81
N TYR A 54 -8.03 12.01 -9.13
CA TYR A 54 -9.18 11.31 -8.52
C TYR A 54 -9.45 11.74 -7.07
N LEU A 55 -8.51 12.45 -6.44
CA LEU A 55 -8.54 12.81 -5.03
C LEU A 55 -8.81 14.31 -4.81
N ASN A 56 -9.35 15.00 -5.82
CA ASN A 56 -9.65 16.43 -5.77
C ASN A 56 -10.57 16.78 -4.59
N LEU A 57 -10.13 17.72 -3.74
CA LEU A 57 -10.87 18.13 -2.55
C LEU A 57 -11.86 19.27 -2.88
N PRO A 58 -13.01 19.39 -2.18
CA PRO A 58 -13.97 20.46 -2.41
C PRO A 58 -13.35 21.83 -2.12
N VAL A 59 -13.51 22.78 -3.04
CA VAL A 59 -13.01 24.17 -2.94
C VAL A 59 -14.19 25.13 -2.74
N ARG A 60 -14.01 26.18 -1.92
CA ARG A 60 -14.92 27.33 -1.80
C ARG A 60 -14.21 28.57 -2.33
N HIS A 61 -14.90 29.60 -2.79
CA HIS A 61 -14.31 30.79 -3.42
C HIS A 61 -13.12 31.42 -2.67
N ASN A 62 -13.06 31.33 -1.34
CA ASN A 62 -12.02 31.90 -0.47
C ASN A 62 -10.93 30.91 -0.01
N TYR A 63 -10.74 29.78 -0.70
CA TYR A 63 -9.80 28.77 -0.26
C TYR A 63 -8.33 29.20 -0.48
N GLN A 64 -7.52 29.19 0.58
CA GLN A 64 -6.09 29.52 0.50
C GLN A 64 -5.26 28.37 -0.13
N TRP A 65 -5.63 27.12 0.14
CA TRP A 65 -4.82 25.94 -0.19
C TRP A 65 -5.51 25.03 -1.19
N ASN A 66 -4.91 24.83 -2.37
CA ASN A 66 -5.45 23.91 -3.37
C ASN A 66 -5.36 22.44 -2.95
N SER A 67 -6.09 21.57 -3.66
CA SER A 67 -6.17 20.14 -3.34
C SER A 67 -4.80 19.46 -3.37
N GLU A 68 -3.96 19.81 -4.35
CA GLU A 68 -2.60 19.26 -4.47
C GLU A 68 -1.73 19.62 -3.26
N SER A 69 -1.83 20.86 -2.76
CA SER A 69 -1.07 21.33 -1.60
C SER A 69 -1.39 20.54 -0.34
N ILE A 70 -2.66 20.16 -0.15
CA ILE A 70 -3.13 19.34 0.97
C ILE A 70 -2.66 17.90 0.81
N LEU A 71 -2.90 17.31 -0.36
CA LEU A 71 -2.50 15.93 -0.63
C LEU A 71 -0.98 15.75 -0.52
N ASP A 72 -0.19 16.78 -0.80
CA ASP A 72 1.26 16.77 -0.63
C ASP A 72 1.71 16.71 0.83
N VAL A 73 1.01 17.38 1.75
CA VAL A 73 1.30 17.25 3.18
C VAL A 73 0.94 15.84 3.64
N VAL A 74 -0.21 15.31 3.21
CA VAL A 74 -0.60 13.92 3.49
C VAL A 74 0.42 12.95 2.94
N LEU A 75 0.88 13.16 1.70
CA LEU A 75 1.93 12.34 1.08
C LEU A 75 3.25 12.42 1.84
N HIS A 76 3.63 13.61 2.31
CA HIS A 76 4.80 13.74 3.18
C HIS A 76 4.64 12.92 4.46
N ALA A 77 3.48 13.03 5.12
CA ALA A 77 3.17 12.27 6.32
C ALA A 77 3.19 10.75 6.07
N THR A 78 2.58 10.31 4.96
CA THR A 78 2.49 8.91 4.55
C THR A 78 3.87 8.30 4.31
N VAL A 79 4.71 8.90 3.46
CA VAL A 79 6.01 8.28 3.13
C VAL A 79 7.01 8.38 4.29
N ARG A 80 6.77 9.25 5.28
CA ARG A 80 7.60 9.38 6.49
C ARG A 80 7.00 8.70 7.72
N SER A 81 5.81 8.11 7.61
CA SER A 81 5.05 7.56 8.75
C SER A 81 4.86 8.56 9.91
N LEU A 82 4.71 9.84 9.58
CA LEU A 82 4.50 10.94 10.54
C LEU A 82 3.01 11.12 10.84
N CYS A 83 2.69 11.87 11.90
CA CYS A 83 1.35 12.45 12.00
C CYS A 83 1.22 13.63 11.02
N ILE A 84 -0.02 14.03 10.71
CA ILE A 84 -0.29 15.13 9.78
C ILE A 84 0.25 16.46 10.32
N GLU A 85 0.17 16.68 11.64
CA GLU A 85 0.69 17.86 12.32
C GLU A 85 2.22 17.98 12.18
N ASP A 86 2.97 16.94 12.56
CA ASP A 86 4.43 16.86 12.38
C ASP A 86 4.83 17.08 10.91
N ALA A 87 4.07 16.50 9.98
CA ALA A 87 4.35 16.65 8.56
C ALA A 87 4.15 18.09 8.09
N SER A 88 3.09 18.77 8.53
CA SER A 88 2.84 20.18 8.20
C SER A 88 3.91 21.09 8.82
N ASN A 89 4.15 20.95 10.13
CA ASN A 89 5.12 21.75 10.87
C ASN A 89 6.54 21.58 10.30
N SER A 90 6.98 20.34 10.05
CA SER A 90 8.31 20.08 9.49
C SER A 90 8.49 20.59 8.07
N LEU A 91 7.41 20.75 7.29
CA LEU A 91 7.46 21.38 5.97
C LEU A 91 7.54 22.91 6.08
N ASN A 92 6.70 23.51 6.93
CA ASN A 92 6.69 24.96 7.17
C ASN A 92 8.00 25.46 7.79
N LEU A 93 8.57 24.76 8.78
CA LEU A 93 9.86 25.10 9.39
C LEU A 93 11.04 25.06 8.41
N ARG A 94 11.00 24.14 7.43
CA ARG A 94 12.10 23.97 6.48
C ARG A 94 12.01 24.92 5.30
N LYS A 95 10.80 25.34 4.94
CA LYS A 95 10.51 26.10 3.72
C LYS A 95 9.34 27.06 3.96
N PRO A 96 9.53 28.07 4.81
CA PRO A 96 8.54 29.12 4.96
C PRO A 96 8.44 29.92 3.67
N ARG A 97 7.26 30.49 3.42
CA ARG A 97 7.05 31.48 2.37
C ARG A 97 7.56 32.82 2.86
N LYS A 98 8.66 33.30 2.30
CA LYS A 98 9.22 34.62 2.64
C LYS A 98 8.49 35.72 1.90
N VAL A 99 8.17 36.81 2.59
CA VAL A 99 7.62 38.01 1.96
C VAL A 99 8.79 38.85 1.43
N LYS A 100 8.84 39.08 0.12
CA LYS A 100 9.94 39.84 -0.50
C LYS A 100 10.01 41.25 0.09
N GLY A 101 11.19 41.64 0.60
CA GLY A 101 11.42 42.96 1.18
C GLY A 101 11.09 43.10 2.67
N TYR A 102 10.61 42.03 3.33
CA TYR A 102 10.28 42.02 4.75
C TYR A 102 10.87 40.79 5.44
N ASP A 103 11.29 40.91 6.69
CA ASP A 103 11.72 39.76 7.51
C ASP A 103 10.49 39.04 8.12
N ILE A 104 9.57 38.64 7.24
CA ILE A 104 8.32 37.97 7.60
C ILE A 104 8.28 36.61 6.88
N GLU A 105 8.15 35.55 7.68
CA GLU A 105 7.98 34.18 7.23
C GLU A 105 6.53 33.73 7.43
N LEU A 106 5.87 33.35 6.34
CA LEU A 106 4.50 32.84 6.33
C LEU A 106 4.48 31.34 6.06
N GLU A 107 3.39 30.66 6.45
CA GLU A 107 3.21 29.25 6.11
C GLU A 107 3.17 29.04 4.59
N ALA A 108 3.90 28.04 4.11
CA ALA A 108 3.90 27.58 2.72
C ALA A 108 3.06 26.31 2.51
N PHE A 109 2.59 25.70 3.61
CA PHE A 109 1.84 24.46 3.63
C PHE A 109 0.66 24.57 4.61
N PRO A 110 -0.50 23.96 4.30
CA PRO A 110 -1.66 24.00 5.17
C PRO A 110 -1.39 23.31 6.51
N ASN A 111 -1.88 23.89 7.59
CA ASN A 111 -1.91 23.27 8.92
C ASN A 111 -2.84 22.04 8.98
N GLU A 112 -2.72 21.27 10.07
CA GLU A 112 -3.49 20.03 10.27
C GLU A 112 -5.00 20.26 10.18
N ASP A 113 -5.52 21.29 10.85
CA ASP A 113 -6.96 21.59 10.89
C ASP A 113 -7.54 21.81 9.50
N THR A 114 -6.81 22.54 8.65
CA THR A 114 -7.22 22.78 7.27
C THR A 114 -7.29 21.47 6.48
N ILE A 115 -6.27 20.62 6.63
CA ILE A 115 -6.18 19.31 5.96
C ILE A 115 -7.36 18.43 6.40
N LEU A 116 -7.56 18.32 7.72
CA LEU A 116 -8.61 17.52 8.34
C LEU A 116 -9.98 17.97 7.85
N ARG A 117 -10.29 19.27 7.99
CA ARG A 117 -11.58 19.87 7.60
C ARG A 117 -11.88 19.66 6.12
N ARG A 118 -10.88 19.70 5.23
CA ARG A 118 -11.11 19.54 3.79
C ARG A 118 -11.31 18.09 3.37
N ILE A 119 -10.59 17.15 3.96
CA ILE A 119 -10.75 15.72 3.64
C ILE A 119 -12.04 15.16 4.23
N GLN A 120 -12.45 15.61 5.42
CA GLN A 120 -13.67 15.15 6.09
C GLN A 120 -14.97 15.55 5.38
N LYS A 121 -14.92 16.52 4.45
CA LYS A 121 -16.09 16.90 3.63
C LYS A 121 -16.50 15.82 2.63
N ILE A 122 -15.62 14.88 2.32
CA ILE A 122 -15.89 13.76 1.43
C ILE A 122 -16.29 12.55 2.28
N GLY A 123 -17.39 11.89 1.88
CA GLY A 123 -17.91 10.71 2.58
C GLY A 123 -17.07 9.46 2.36
N THR A 124 -17.22 8.48 3.26
CA THR A 124 -16.43 7.23 3.21
C THR A 124 -16.64 6.44 1.91
N LEU A 125 -17.88 6.33 1.43
CA LEU A 125 -18.21 5.64 0.17
C LEU A 125 -17.63 6.38 -1.04
N GLU A 126 -17.73 7.71 -1.06
CA GLU A 126 -17.15 8.52 -2.12
C GLU A 126 -15.62 8.38 -2.16
N TRP A 127 -14.95 8.31 -0.99
CA TRP A 127 -13.52 8.00 -0.92
C TRP A 127 -13.20 6.63 -1.48
N MET A 128 -14.03 5.61 -1.22
CA MET A 128 -13.88 4.28 -1.81
C MET A 128 -13.97 4.33 -3.35
N GLU A 129 -14.99 4.98 -3.91
CA GLU A 129 -15.13 5.09 -5.37
C GLU A 129 -13.97 5.84 -6.02
N ARG A 130 -13.47 6.90 -5.38
CA ARG A 130 -12.29 7.65 -5.82
C ARG A 130 -11.04 6.78 -5.78
N PHE A 131 -10.86 6.00 -4.71
CA PHE A 131 -9.78 5.05 -4.58
C PHE A 131 -9.84 3.97 -5.65
N GLU A 132 -11.00 3.36 -5.89
CA GLU A 132 -11.15 2.30 -6.89
C GLU A 132 -10.78 2.80 -8.29
N ARG A 133 -11.20 4.01 -8.65
CA ARG A 133 -10.81 4.66 -9.92
C ARG A 133 -9.31 4.92 -10.00
N ALA A 134 -8.72 5.48 -8.94
CA ALA A 134 -7.29 5.75 -8.88
C ALA A 134 -6.46 4.46 -8.94
N ASN A 135 -6.89 3.43 -8.21
CA ASN A 135 -6.20 2.15 -8.12
C ASN A 135 -6.28 1.42 -9.46
N THR A 136 -7.46 1.35 -10.07
CA THR A 136 -7.64 0.80 -11.42
C THR A 136 -6.71 1.49 -12.41
N ASP A 137 -6.61 2.82 -12.37
CA ASP A 137 -5.71 3.56 -13.22
C ASP A 137 -4.24 3.19 -12.97
N LEU A 138 -3.79 3.09 -11.72
CA LEU A 138 -2.46 2.63 -11.35
C LEU A 138 -2.18 1.18 -11.78
N LEU A 139 -3.17 0.31 -11.77
CA LEU A 139 -3.04 -1.11 -12.10
C LEU A 139 -3.11 -1.40 -13.60
N LYS A 140 -3.71 -0.50 -14.41
CA LYS A 140 -3.79 -0.63 -15.88
C LYS A 140 -2.47 -1.04 -16.56
N PRO A 141 -1.29 -0.48 -16.23
CA PRO A 141 -0.02 -0.91 -16.81
C PRO A 141 0.34 -2.36 -16.48
N PHE A 142 0.09 -2.82 -15.25
CA PHE A 142 0.34 -4.22 -14.86
C PHE A 142 -0.55 -5.18 -15.64
N LYS A 143 -1.85 -4.86 -15.75
CA LYS A 143 -2.82 -5.63 -16.55
C LYS A 143 -2.41 -5.72 -18.02
N LYS A 144 -2.08 -4.58 -18.64
CA LYS A 144 -1.65 -4.55 -20.05
C LYS A 144 -0.37 -5.32 -20.32
N ALA A 145 0.55 -5.32 -19.35
CA ALA A 145 1.80 -6.05 -19.45
C ALA A 145 1.67 -7.51 -19.01
N LYS A 146 0.46 -7.98 -18.65
CA LYS A 146 0.21 -9.30 -18.02
C LYS A 146 1.24 -9.61 -16.93
N SER A 147 1.51 -8.63 -16.06
CA SER A 147 2.61 -8.71 -15.08
C SER A 147 2.42 -9.81 -14.03
N PHE A 148 1.20 -10.31 -13.88
CA PHE A 148 0.83 -11.37 -12.96
C PHE A 148 0.24 -12.52 -13.79
N SER A 149 1.10 -13.28 -14.47
CA SER A 149 0.71 -14.38 -15.36
C SER A 149 1.27 -15.71 -14.87
N GLY A 150 0.56 -16.80 -15.18
CA GLY A 150 0.85 -18.13 -14.62
C GLY A 150 0.34 -18.24 -13.19
N PHE A 151 0.87 -19.21 -12.43
CA PHE A 151 0.47 -19.39 -11.04
C PHE A 151 0.91 -18.19 -10.19
N THR A 152 -0.04 -17.44 -9.64
CA THR A 152 0.23 -16.22 -8.87
C THR A 152 -0.27 -16.36 -7.44
N TRP A 153 0.64 -16.21 -6.48
CA TRP A 153 0.26 -16.09 -5.07
C TRP A 153 -0.19 -14.66 -4.75
N LEU A 154 -1.34 -14.56 -4.10
CA LEU A 154 -1.90 -13.35 -3.52
C LEU A 154 -1.94 -13.48 -2.00
N SER A 155 -1.86 -12.36 -1.29
CA SER A 155 -2.13 -12.26 0.14
C SER A 155 -3.55 -11.76 0.34
N LEU A 156 -4.26 -12.37 1.29
CA LEU A 156 -5.51 -11.85 1.82
C LEU A 156 -5.33 -11.58 3.30
N ASP A 157 -5.32 -10.29 3.65
CA ASP A 157 -5.01 -9.83 4.99
C ASP A 157 -6.18 -9.05 5.60
N MET A 158 -6.32 -9.12 6.92
CA MET A 158 -7.27 -8.33 7.71
C MET A 158 -6.48 -7.49 8.71
N THR A 159 -6.31 -6.21 8.41
CA THR A 159 -5.40 -5.35 9.19
C THR A 159 -6.16 -4.45 10.17
N PRO A 160 -5.76 -4.45 11.47
CA PRO A 160 -6.27 -3.49 12.45
C PRO A 160 -5.51 -2.14 12.43
N ALA A 161 -6.25 -1.06 12.23
CA ALA A 161 -5.87 0.30 12.53
C ALA A 161 -6.26 0.68 13.97
N HIS A 162 -5.37 0.37 14.91
CA HIS A 162 -5.54 0.65 16.35
C HIS A 162 -6.13 2.04 16.64
N PHE A 163 -7.05 2.09 17.58
CA PHE A 163 -7.81 3.29 17.95
C PHE A 163 -7.86 3.44 19.47
N TRP A 164 -7.58 4.65 19.94
CA TRP A 164 -7.72 5.04 21.34
C TRP A 164 -8.81 6.12 21.38
N GLY A 165 -9.96 5.76 21.94
CA GLY A 165 -11.13 6.64 21.96
C GLY A 165 -12.40 5.87 22.27
N ASP A 166 -13.53 6.49 21.90
CA ASP A 166 -14.85 5.95 22.19
C ASP A 166 -15.13 4.65 21.41
N LYS A 167 -15.49 3.58 22.12
CA LYS A 167 -15.87 2.29 21.55
C LYS A 167 -17.10 2.36 20.65
N ASN A 168 -17.94 3.37 20.82
CA ASN A 168 -19.15 3.61 20.04
C ASN A 168 -18.87 4.43 18.77
N ALA A 169 -17.63 4.84 18.52
CA ALA A 169 -17.29 5.56 17.30
C ALA A 169 -17.60 4.71 16.06
N LYS A 170 -18.19 5.34 15.03
CA LYS A 170 -18.60 4.68 13.80
C LYS A 170 -17.44 3.91 13.17
N GLY A 171 -17.65 2.61 12.89
CA GLY A 171 -16.68 1.76 12.19
C GLY A 171 -15.64 1.08 13.10
N ILE A 172 -15.75 1.22 14.42
CA ILE A 172 -14.88 0.54 15.38
C ILE A 172 -15.21 -0.95 15.50
N MET A 173 -14.16 -1.76 15.54
CA MET A 173 -14.18 -3.20 15.76
C MET A 173 -13.46 -3.51 17.07
N GLY A 174 -14.00 -4.47 17.82
CA GLY A 174 -13.27 -5.08 18.93
C GLY A 174 -12.10 -5.91 18.42
N ILE A 175 -10.95 -5.79 19.08
CA ILE A 175 -9.76 -6.62 18.83
C ILE A 175 -9.21 -7.16 20.17
N PRO A 176 -8.46 -8.28 20.16
CA PRO A 176 -7.66 -8.66 21.33
C PRO A 176 -6.80 -7.48 21.79
N ARG A 177 -6.61 -7.35 23.10
CA ARG A 177 -5.87 -6.23 23.66
C ARG A 177 -4.44 -6.21 23.11
N GLU A 178 -4.11 -5.16 22.38
CA GLU A 178 -2.82 -4.97 21.73
C GLU A 178 -2.46 -3.48 21.75
N LYS A 179 -1.18 -3.15 21.98
CA LYS A 179 -0.68 -1.76 22.04
C LYS A 179 -1.52 -0.83 22.95
N GLY A 180 -2.07 -1.36 24.03
CA GLY A 180 -2.86 -0.61 25.00
C GLY A 180 -4.31 -0.29 24.58
N THR A 181 -4.83 -0.86 23.50
CA THR A 181 -6.24 -0.75 23.11
C THR A 181 -6.87 -2.09 22.78
N SER A 182 -8.20 -2.16 22.87
CA SER A 182 -9.03 -3.28 22.42
C SER A 182 -9.93 -2.89 21.25
N TYR A 183 -9.65 -1.74 20.62
CA TYR A 183 -10.45 -1.16 19.56
C TYR A 183 -9.58 -0.79 18.35
N ALA A 184 -10.08 -1.08 17.16
CA ALA A 184 -9.44 -0.70 15.91
C ALA A 184 -10.48 -0.49 14.82
N TYR A 185 -10.14 0.32 13.81
CA TYR A 185 -10.80 0.20 12.51
C TYR A 185 -10.15 -0.97 11.79
N LYS A 186 -10.92 -1.82 11.11
CA LYS A 186 -10.35 -2.92 10.32
C LYS A 186 -10.48 -2.66 8.83
N TYR A 187 -9.57 -3.23 8.07
CA TYR A 187 -9.67 -3.28 6.62
C TYR A 187 -9.18 -4.61 6.09
N MET A 188 -9.74 -5.00 4.95
CA MET A 188 -9.39 -6.20 4.22
C MET A 188 -8.78 -5.76 2.89
N ASP A 189 -7.63 -6.31 2.55
CA ASP A 189 -6.99 -6.07 1.25
C ASP A 189 -6.42 -7.34 0.64
N ILE A 190 -6.35 -7.32 -0.69
CA ILE A 190 -5.73 -8.35 -1.51
C ILE A 190 -4.55 -7.72 -2.21
N CYS A 191 -3.36 -8.27 -1.99
CA CYS A 191 -2.15 -7.83 -2.66
C CYS A 191 -1.39 -8.99 -3.28
N VAL A 192 -0.51 -8.69 -4.24
CA VAL A 192 0.37 -9.69 -4.84
C VAL A 192 1.44 -10.12 -3.82
N SER A 193 1.71 -11.43 -3.75
CA SER A 193 2.69 -12.02 -2.82
C SER A 193 4.03 -12.40 -3.43
N ALA A 194 4.23 -12.14 -4.72
CA ALA A 194 5.44 -12.50 -5.45
C ALA A 194 6.52 -11.39 -5.45
N HIS A 195 7.79 -11.80 -5.48
CA HIS A 195 8.96 -10.98 -5.89
C HIS A 195 9.06 -9.57 -5.26
N ASP A 196 8.89 -9.45 -3.94
CA ASP A 196 8.90 -8.19 -3.18
C ASP A 196 7.82 -7.17 -3.60
N GLN A 197 6.90 -7.52 -4.49
CA GLN A 197 5.90 -6.64 -5.08
C GLN A 197 4.56 -6.76 -4.35
N ARG A 198 4.37 -5.96 -3.30
CA ARG A 198 3.08 -5.84 -2.56
C ARG A 198 2.12 -4.88 -3.25
N VAL A 199 1.84 -5.11 -4.53
CA VAL A 199 0.86 -4.33 -5.28
C VAL A 199 -0.55 -4.69 -4.80
N THR A 200 -1.30 -3.72 -4.29
CA THR A 200 -2.68 -3.87 -3.82
C THR A 200 -3.65 -3.92 -4.99
N LEU A 201 -4.28 -5.08 -5.18
CA LEU A 201 -5.23 -5.28 -6.27
C LEU A 201 -6.63 -4.78 -5.88
N ALA A 202 -7.04 -5.04 -4.64
CA ALA A 202 -8.33 -4.62 -4.09
C ALA A 202 -8.21 -4.38 -2.57
N GLY A 203 -9.05 -3.52 -2.01
CA GLY A 203 -9.14 -3.33 -0.57
C GLY A 203 -10.36 -2.52 -0.16
N SER A 204 -10.85 -2.73 1.06
CA SER A 204 -12.01 -2.04 1.61
C SER A 204 -11.99 -2.04 3.15
N TYR A 205 -12.75 -1.12 3.75
CA TYR A 205 -12.95 -1.10 5.20
C TYR A 205 -13.90 -2.22 5.63
N VAL A 206 -13.80 -2.60 6.90
CA VAL A 206 -14.63 -3.62 7.53
C VAL A 206 -15.30 -3.03 8.76
N THR A 207 -16.62 -3.20 8.88
CA THR A 207 -17.41 -2.78 10.03
C THR A 207 -18.30 -3.92 10.52
N GLN A 208 -18.75 -3.85 11.78
CA GLN A 208 -19.52 -4.92 12.42
C GLN A 208 -20.82 -5.30 11.70
N ILE A 209 -21.43 -4.34 11.00
CA ILE A 209 -22.73 -4.52 10.33
C ILE A 209 -22.59 -5.05 8.89
N MET A 210 -21.37 -5.16 8.37
CA MET A 210 -21.15 -5.60 7.00
C MET A 210 -21.17 -7.13 6.90
N ASN A 211 -21.67 -7.62 5.77
CA ASN A 211 -21.46 -9.02 5.39
C ASN A 211 -20.01 -9.19 4.89
N HIS A 212 -19.14 -9.69 5.77
CA HIS A 212 -17.71 -9.83 5.49
C HIS A 212 -17.41 -10.84 4.36
N GLN A 213 -18.23 -11.88 4.23
CA GLN A 213 -18.11 -12.91 3.19
C GLN A 213 -18.40 -12.32 1.82
N LYS A 214 -19.49 -11.56 1.70
CA LYS A 214 -19.83 -10.82 0.48
C LYS A 214 -18.73 -9.83 0.13
N LEU A 215 -18.22 -9.09 1.11
CA LEU A 215 -17.11 -8.16 0.88
C LEU A 215 -15.87 -8.88 0.35
N MET A 216 -15.44 -9.96 1.01
CA MET A 216 -14.30 -10.77 0.58
C MET A 216 -14.49 -11.29 -0.84
N LYS A 217 -15.68 -11.82 -1.17
CA LYS A 217 -16.02 -12.31 -2.52
C LYS A 217 -15.87 -11.22 -3.58
N GLU A 218 -16.36 -10.02 -3.31
CA GLU A 218 -16.21 -8.88 -4.23
C GLU A 218 -14.75 -8.41 -4.37
N LEU A 219 -13.97 -8.42 -3.28
CA LEU A 219 -12.54 -8.11 -3.35
C LEU A 219 -11.77 -9.15 -4.18
N ILE A 220 -12.05 -10.45 -4.00
CA ILE A 220 -11.43 -11.52 -4.80
C ILE A 220 -11.77 -11.32 -6.27
N LYS A 221 -13.05 -11.13 -6.63
CA LYS A 221 -13.44 -10.86 -8.03
C LYS A 221 -12.65 -9.71 -8.64
N LYS A 222 -12.57 -8.57 -7.95
CA LYS A 222 -11.80 -7.40 -8.40
C LYS A 222 -10.32 -7.72 -8.57
N ALA A 223 -9.72 -8.48 -7.66
CA ALA A 223 -8.31 -8.87 -7.74
C ALA A 223 -8.02 -9.79 -8.94
N LEU A 224 -8.92 -10.74 -9.22
CA LEU A 224 -8.77 -11.69 -10.33
C LEU A 224 -8.83 -11.02 -11.71
N GLU A 225 -9.41 -9.81 -11.84
CA GLU A 225 -9.36 -9.05 -13.09
C GLU A 225 -7.94 -8.66 -13.55
N TYR A 226 -6.96 -8.75 -12.67
CA TYR A 226 -5.56 -8.35 -12.90
C TYR A 226 -4.60 -9.54 -13.02
N VAL A 227 -5.05 -10.75 -12.66
CA VAL A 227 -4.24 -11.97 -12.68
C VAL A 227 -4.62 -12.81 -13.91
N HIS A 228 -3.62 -13.36 -14.58
CA HIS A 228 -3.78 -14.11 -15.82
C HIS A 228 -3.21 -15.52 -15.64
N GLY A 229 -3.98 -16.39 -14.98
CA GLY A 229 -3.58 -17.77 -14.71
C GLY A 229 -4.22 -18.30 -13.43
N GLU A 230 -3.69 -19.41 -12.95
CA GLU A 230 -4.07 -19.98 -11.66
C GLU A 230 -3.66 -19.05 -10.50
N VAL A 231 -4.44 -19.10 -9.43
CA VAL A 231 -4.26 -18.20 -8.29
C VAL A 231 -4.27 -18.99 -6.99
N GLY A 232 -3.28 -18.69 -6.15
CA GLY A 232 -3.20 -19.16 -4.77
C GLY A 232 -3.32 -17.99 -3.80
N PHE A 233 -3.98 -18.19 -2.67
CA PHE A 233 -4.07 -17.22 -1.60
C PHE A 233 -3.30 -17.68 -0.38
N TYR A 234 -2.40 -16.83 0.10
CA TYR A 234 -1.94 -16.89 1.48
C TYR A 234 -2.86 -16.05 2.34
N CYS A 235 -3.59 -16.70 3.26
CA CYS A 235 -4.52 -16.02 4.14
C CYS A 235 -3.99 -15.97 5.56
N ASP A 236 -4.34 -14.90 6.28
CA ASP A 236 -4.14 -14.85 7.72
C ASP A 236 -5.00 -15.90 8.46
N ARG A 237 -4.56 -16.26 9.66
CA ARG A 237 -5.28 -17.20 10.54
C ARG A 237 -6.72 -16.77 10.90
N GLU A 238 -7.05 -15.48 10.76
CA GLU A 238 -8.40 -14.96 11.00
C GLU A 238 -9.41 -15.49 9.96
N PHE A 239 -8.94 -15.83 8.76
CA PHE A 239 -9.75 -16.42 7.70
C PHE A 239 -9.98 -17.93 7.86
N GLY A 240 -9.35 -18.58 8.84
CA GLY A 240 -9.48 -20.01 9.13
C GLY A 240 -10.79 -20.41 9.81
N THR A 241 -11.92 -19.93 9.28
CA THR A 241 -13.28 -20.24 9.76
C THR A 241 -14.13 -20.71 8.58
N VAL A 242 -15.13 -21.55 8.85
CA VAL A 242 -16.02 -22.10 7.82
C VAL A 242 -16.55 -21.03 6.86
N PRO A 243 -17.11 -19.88 7.31
CA PRO A 243 -17.69 -18.92 6.38
C PRO A 243 -16.70 -18.28 5.41
N TYR A 244 -15.44 -18.04 5.81
CA TYR A 244 -14.43 -17.48 4.91
C TYR A 244 -13.85 -18.54 3.98
N LEU A 245 -13.68 -19.77 4.48
CA LEU A 245 -13.26 -20.90 3.66
C LEU A 245 -14.32 -21.22 2.59
N THR A 246 -15.62 -21.13 2.90
CA THR A 246 -16.70 -21.30 1.91
C THR A 246 -16.54 -20.33 0.74
N VAL A 247 -16.19 -19.06 1.02
CA VAL A 247 -15.95 -18.07 -0.03
C VAL A 247 -14.77 -18.47 -0.92
N LEU A 248 -13.68 -18.98 -0.35
CA LEU A 248 -12.52 -19.43 -1.14
C LEU A 248 -12.87 -20.62 -2.04
N GLU A 249 -13.63 -21.59 -1.52
CA GLU A 249 -14.11 -22.75 -2.30
C GLU A 249 -15.09 -22.34 -3.40
N GLU A 250 -16.05 -21.46 -3.12
CA GLU A 250 -16.97 -20.91 -4.11
C GLU A 250 -16.25 -20.17 -5.24
N MET A 251 -15.18 -19.45 -4.90
CA MET A 251 -14.35 -18.72 -5.86
C MET A 251 -13.37 -19.65 -6.61
N LYS A 252 -13.31 -20.94 -6.25
CA LYS A 252 -12.44 -21.97 -6.86
C LYS A 252 -10.96 -21.56 -6.88
N VAL A 253 -10.49 -20.95 -5.80
CA VAL A 253 -9.09 -20.50 -5.66
C VAL A 253 -8.31 -21.44 -4.75
N SER A 254 -7.03 -21.63 -5.03
CA SER A 254 -6.15 -22.34 -4.11
C SER A 254 -5.87 -21.48 -2.88
N TRP A 255 -5.69 -22.07 -1.70
CA TRP A 255 -5.37 -21.30 -0.50
C TRP A 255 -4.52 -22.06 0.51
N VAL A 256 -3.73 -21.32 1.29
CA VAL A 256 -2.94 -21.81 2.43
C VAL A 256 -3.05 -20.82 3.57
N LEU A 257 -3.31 -21.31 4.78
CA LEU A 257 -3.38 -20.47 5.98
C LEU A 257 -2.99 -21.20 7.25
N ALA A 258 -2.54 -20.44 8.25
CA ALA A 258 -2.28 -20.98 9.58
C ALA A 258 -3.60 -21.28 10.32
N ILE A 259 -3.74 -22.48 10.86
CA ILE A 259 -4.96 -22.95 11.55
C ILE A 259 -4.76 -22.89 13.07
N ARG A 260 -5.79 -22.40 13.78
CA ARG A 260 -5.80 -22.42 15.25
C ARG A 260 -6.02 -23.84 15.77
N LYS A 261 -5.20 -24.27 16.72
CA LYS A 261 -5.35 -25.56 17.41
C LYS A 261 -6.65 -25.59 18.20
N ASN A 262 -7.55 -26.51 17.88
CA ASN A 262 -8.73 -26.84 18.67
C ASN A 262 -8.55 -28.23 19.32
N SER A 263 -9.54 -28.69 20.08
CA SER A 263 -9.48 -30.00 20.74
C SER A 263 -9.24 -31.16 19.77
N LYS A 264 -9.83 -31.14 18.58
CA LYS A 264 -9.63 -32.18 17.55
C LYS A 264 -8.20 -32.19 17.01
N ILE A 265 -7.67 -31.01 16.66
CA ILE A 265 -6.29 -30.87 16.15
C ILE A 265 -5.28 -31.26 17.24
N LYS A 266 -5.55 -30.96 18.51
CA LYS A 266 -4.70 -31.39 19.63
C LYS A 266 -4.61 -32.92 19.74
N LYS A 267 -5.72 -33.64 19.60
CA LYS A 267 -5.71 -35.12 19.55
C LYS A 267 -4.87 -35.65 18.39
N ILE A 268 -5.04 -35.09 17.19
CA ILE A 268 -4.22 -35.47 16.02
C ILE A 268 -2.74 -35.24 16.32
N ILE A 269 -2.39 -34.12 16.96
CA ILE A 269 -1.02 -33.80 17.38
C ILE A 269 -0.48 -34.85 18.38
N GLU A 270 -1.27 -35.23 19.39
CA GLU A 270 -0.90 -36.22 20.41
C GLU A 270 -0.66 -37.61 19.80
N GLU A 271 -1.43 -37.98 18.77
CA GLU A 271 -1.33 -39.23 18.02
C GLU A 271 -0.21 -39.22 16.96
N THR A 272 0.42 -38.06 16.70
CA THR A 272 1.44 -37.91 15.65
C THR A 272 2.85 -38.05 16.21
N SER A 273 3.56 -39.11 15.81
CA SER A 273 4.97 -39.37 16.14
C SER A 273 5.96 -38.71 15.18
N GLU A 274 5.64 -38.63 13.89
CA GLU A 274 6.53 -38.15 12.83
C GLU A 274 6.05 -36.84 12.19
N TYR A 275 6.99 -35.98 11.80
CA TYR A 275 6.72 -34.68 11.17
C TYR A 275 7.62 -34.47 9.94
N PRO A 276 7.13 -33.80 8.88
CA PRO A 276 5.78 -33.24 8.74
C PRO A 276 4.71 -34.33 8.64
N ARG A 277 3.48 -34.01 9.05
CA ARG A 277 2.32 -34.91 8.92
C ARG A 277 1.22 -34.21 8.14
N VAL A 278 0.66 -34.90 7.15
CA VAL A 278 -0.46 -34.39 6.36
C VAL A 278 -1.67 -35.30 6.55
N VAL A 279 -2.82 -34.71 6.88
CA VAL A 279 -4.08 -35.46 7.07
C VAL A 279 -5.25 -34.71 6.49
N TRP A 280 -6.23 -35.44 5.95
CA TRP A 280 -7.50 -34.83 5.57
C TRP A 280 -8.28 -34.43 6.83
N TYR A 281 -8.70 -33.18 6.90
CA TYR A 281 -9.38 -32.62 8.05
C TYR A 281 -10.69 -31.94 7.63
N VAL A 282 -11.76 -32.19 8.39
CA VAL A 282 -13.07 -31.57 8.16
C VAL A 282 -13.39 -30.59 9.28
N MET A 283 -13.52 -29.32 8.93
CA MET A 283 -13.94 -28.24 9.82
C MET A 283 -15.45 -28.03 9.74
N GLY A 284 -16.07 -27.74 10.89
CA GLY A 284 -17.49 -27.40 10.98
C GLY A 284 -18.38 -28.55 11.45
N GLN A 285 -19.64 -28.23 11.72
CA GLN A 285 -20.65 -29.18 12.20
C GLN A 285 -21.81 -29.29 11.20
N LYS A 286 -22.56 -28.19 11.02
CA LYS A 286 -23.66 -28.08 10.05
C LYS A 286 -23.10 -27.94 8.63
N GLU A 287 -22.42 -26.84 8.37
CA GLU A 287 -21.60 -26.67 7.18
C GLU A 287 -20.23 -27.30 7.44
N LYS A 288 -19.77 -28.11 6.50
CA LYS A 288 -18.51 -28.86 6.59
C LYS A 288 -17.59 -28.44 5.45
N ILE A 289 -16.35 -28.12 5.78
CA ILE A 289 -15.30 -27.87 4.80
C ILE A 289 -14.14 -28.83 5.06
N GLY A 290 -13.82 -29.63 4.06
CA GLY A 290 -12.67 -30.53 4.07
C GLY A 290 -11.44 -29.86 3.45
N PHE A 291 -10.28 -30.05 4.06
CA PHE A 291 -9.00 -29.56 3.55
C PHE A 291 -7.84 -30.41 4.11
N TRP A 292 -6.66 -30.29 3.50
CA TRP A 292 -5.44 -30.91 4.01
C TRP A 292 -4.88 -30.11 5.18
N LEU A 293 -4.82 -30.73 6.36
CA LEU A 293 -4.16 -30.21 7.54
C LEU A 293 -2.71 -30.68 7.55
N ILE A 294 -1.78 -29.72 7.61
CA ILE A 294 -0.34 -29.94 7.65
C ILE A 294 0.15 -29.59 9.05
N LEU A 295 0.86 -30.52 9.68
CA LEU A 295 1.52 -30.33 10.97
C LEU A 295 3.03 -30.29 10.75
N ILE A 296 3.67 -29.20 11.18
CA ILE A 296 5.13 -29.04 11.10
C ILE A 296 5.69 -28.73 12.48
N LYS A 297 6.63 -29.56 12.94
CA LYS A 297 7.40 -29.32 14.17
C LYS A 297 8.58 -28.40 13.85
N ASN A 298 8.72 -27.28 14.56
CA ASN A 298 9.87 -26.41 14.40
C ASN A 298 11.09 -26.92 15.22
N LYS A 299 12.25 -26.28 15.04
CA LYS A 299 13.49 -26.63 15.76
C LYS A 299 13.38 -26.52 17.29
N LYS A 300 12.41 -25.74 17.81
CA LYS A 300 12.15 -25.60 19.25
C LYS A 300 11.15 -26.63 19.78
N GLY A 301 10.70 -27.56 18.94
CA GLY A 301 9.71 -28.58 19.27
C GLY A 301 8.26 -28.10 19.22
N GLU A 302 8.00 -26.84 18.89
CA GLU A 302 6.64 -26.32 18.76
C GLU A 302 6.01 -26.78 17.44
N ILE A 303 4.76 -27.23 17.52
CA ILE A 303 4.01 -27.69 16.34
C ILE A 303 3.20 -26.53 15.77
N HIS A 304 3.38 -26.26 14.48
CA HIS A 304 2.61 -25.28 13.71
C HIS A 304 1.63 -26.02 12.80
N CYS A 305 0.40 -25.50 12.71
CA CYS A 305 -0.68 -26.12 11.94
C CYS A 305 -1.06 -25.23 10.77
N PHE A 306 -1.12 -25.80 9.56
CA PHE A 306 -1.54 -25.11 8.35
C PHE A 306 -2.68 -25.89 7.69
N GLY A 307 -3.58 -25.19 7.02
CA GLY A 307 -4.64 -25.77 6.20
C GLY A 307 -4.46 -25.36 4.75
N THR A 308 -4.79 -26.24 3.82
CA THR A 308 -4.80 -25.97 2.37
C THR A 308 -5.81 -26.83 1.63
N ASN A 309 -6.44 -26.29 0.57
CA ASN A 309 -7.21 -27.10 -0.38
C ASN A 309 -6.36 -27.66 -1.53
N ILE A 310 -5.08 -27.29 -1.59
CA ILE A 310 -4.11 -27.86 -2.55
C ILE A 310 -3.78 -29.28 -2.10
N LYS A 311 -3.86 -30.23 -3.02
CA LYS A 311 -3.42 -31.61 -2.77
C LYS A 311 -1.92 -31.63 -2.48
N VAL A 312 -1.55 -32.10 -1.29
CA VAL A 312 -0.17 -32.18 -0.81
C VAL A 312 0.05 -33.47 -0.01
N ASP A 313 1.31 -33.86 0.10
CA ASP A 313 1.79 -34.96 0.95
C ASP A 313 2.93 -34.46 1.85
N GLU A 314 3.46 -35.34 2.70
CA GLU A 314 4.54 -35.02 3.63
C GLU A 314 5.80 -34.48 2.95
N LYS A 315 6.07 -34.87 1.70
CA LYS A 315 7.27 -34.43 0.95
C LYS A 315 7.08 -33.04 0.35
N THR A 316 5.90 -32.80 -0.23
CA THR A 316 5.56 -31.57 -0.98
C THR A 316 5.04 -30.44 -0.09
N CYS A 317 4.55 -30.76 1.12
CA CYS A 317 3.97 -29.76 2.02
C CYS A 317 5.00 -28.73 2.53
N ILE A 318 6.29 -29.09 2.58
CA ILE A 318 7.36 -28.25 3.11
C ILE A 318 7.50 -26.98 2.27
N ASP A 319 7.59 -27.12 0.94
CA ASP A 319 7.74 -25.99 0.02
C ASP A 319 6.54 -25.03 0.11
N LEU A 320 5.34 -25.59 0.26
CA LEU A 320 4.11 -24.82 0.39
C LEU A 320 4.10 -23.98 1.69
N VAL A 321 4.49 -24.59 2.81
CA VAL A 321 4.55 -23.91 4.10
C VAL A 321 5.71 -22.91 4.17
N GLU A 322 6.86 -23.23 3.58
CA GLU A 322 7.98 -22.30 3.51
C GLU A 322 7.63 -21.09 2.62
N GLY A 323 6.88 -21.27 1.53
CA GLY A 323 6.31 -20.14 0.77
C GLY A 323 5.40 -19.24 1.62
N TYR A 324 4.52 -19.85 2.43
CA TYR A 324 3.69 -19.10 3.39
C TYR A 324 4.51 -18.36 4.46
N ARG A 325 5.57 -19.00 4.98
CA ARG A 325 6.47 -18.39 5.98
C ARG A 325 7.30 -17.26 5.40
N GLN A 326 7.79 -17.41 4.17
CA GLN A 326 8.49 -16.34 3.47
C GLN A 326 7.60 -15.12 3.30
N ARG A 327 6.31 -15.29 2.96
CA ARG A 327 5.33 -14.18 2.98
C ARG A 327 5.30 -13.48 4.33
N TRP A 328 5.20 -14.23 5.43
CA TRP A 328 5.15 -13.68 6.79
C TRP A 328 6.44 -12.97 7.21
N SER A 329 7.59 -13.50 6.83
CA SER A 329 8.91 -12.91 7.09
C SER A 329 9.13 -11.62 6.29
N ILE A 330 8.72 -11.63 5.01
CA ILE A 330 8.69 -10.44 4.15
C ILE A 330 7.75 -9.39 4.75
N GLU A 331 6.58 -9.77 5.25
CA GLU A 331 5.63 -8.86 5.89
C GLU A 331 6.18 -8.24 7.18
N THR A 332 6.84 -9.05 8.00
CA THR A 332 7.47 -8.61 9.25
C THR A 332 8.60 -7.60 8.99
N SER A 333 9.44 -7.84 7.98
CA SER A 333 10.53 -6.95 7.56
C SER A 333 10.04 -5.71 6.78
N HIS A 334 8.94 -5.84 6.04
CA HIS A 334 8.28 -4.76 5.31
C HIS A 334 7.21 -4.04 6.13
N ARG A 335 7.14 -4.23 7.45
CA ARG A 335 6.25 -3.46 8.33
C ARG A 335 6.39 -1.96 8.15
N MET A 336 7.58 -1.46 7.84
CA MET A 336 7.80 -0.05 7.48
C MET A 336 7.00 0.42 6.24
N ILE A 337 6.75 -0.47 5.28
CA ILE A 337 5.93 -0.20 4.08
C ILE A 337 4.43 -0.36 4.39
N HIS A 338 4.07 -1.25 5.32
CA HIS A 338 2.70 -1.42 5.81
C HIS A 338 2.24 -0.26 6.72
N ASP A 339 3.16 0.33 7.48
CA ASP A 339 2.95 1.52 8.33
C ASP A 339 3.15 2.86 7.58
N MET A 340 3.09 2.87 6.23
CA MET A 340 3.05 4.12 5.46
C MET A 340 1.79 4.97 5.73
N ARG A 341 0.85 4.49 6.53
CA ARG A 341 -0.32 5.29 6.90
C ARG A 341 0.11 6.47 7.78
N ALA A 342 -0.25 7.68 7.37
CA ALA A 342 -0.08 8.85 8.23
C ALA A 342 -0.83 8.65 9.55
N ARG A 343 -0.22 9.06 10.66
CA ARG A 343 -0.82 8.94 11.99
C ARG A 343 -1.81 10.09 12.23
N THR A 344 -2.87 9.84 12.97
CA THR A 344 -3.85 10.87 13.33
C THR A 344 -4.57 10.53 14.63
N THR A 345 -4.87 11.56 15.39
CA THR A 345 -5.73 11.56 16.59
C THR A 345 -7.22 11.69 16.23
N SER A 346 -7.53 12.07 14.98
CA SER A 346 -8.89 12.23 14.50
C SER A 346 -9.72 10.95 14.66
N LYS A 347 -10.93 11.13 15.20
CA LYS A 347 -11.95 10.07 15.37
C LYS A 347 -12.88 9.95 14.16
N ASN A 348 -12.74 10.83 13.16
CA ASN A 348 -13.60 10.81 11.99
C ASN A 348 -13.28 9.60 11.10
N PHE A 349 -14.26 8.72 10.92
CA PHE A 349 -14.09 7.48 10.16
C PHE A 349 -13.70 7.73 8.70
N SER A 350 -14.33 8.70 8.04
CA SER A 350 -14.03 9.03 6.63
C SER A 350 -12.59 9.48 6.45
N PHE A 351 -12.09 10.33 7.34
CA PHE A 351 -10.71 10.79 7.31
C PHE A 351 -9.71 9.66 7.55
N ARG A 352 -9.93 8.86 8.60
CA ARG A 352 -9.08 7.70 8.90
C ARG A 352 -9.04 6.72 7.75
N TRP A 353 -10.19 6.51 7.11
CA TRP A 353 -10.28 5.64 5.95
C TRP A 353 -9.54 6.18 4.74
N PHE A 354 -9.69 7.48 4.45
CA PHE A 354 -8.89 8.16 3.43
C PHE A 354 -7.38 7.92 3.61
N LEU A 355 -6.86 8.01 4.84
CA LEU A 355 -5.42 7.78 5.09
C LEU A 355 -4.97 6.36 4.74
N VAL A 356 -5.82 5.35 4.97
CA VAL A 356 -5.54 3.96 4.58
C VAL A 356 -5.53 3.82 3.05
N LEU A 357 -6.58 4.30 2.38
CA LEU A 357 -6.69 4.28 0.92
C LEU A 357 -5.53 5.01 0.26
N PHE A 358 -5.16 6.17 0.80
CA PHE A 358 -4.06 6.97 0.29
C PHE A 358 -2.72 6.23 0.41
N ALA A 359 -2.45 5.57 1.55
CA ALA A 359 -1.26 4.75 1.72
C ALA A 359 -1.20 3.59 0.70
N MET A 360 -2.32 2.92 0.44
CA MET A 360 -2.41 1.87 -0.60
C MET A 360 -2.09 2.41 -2.01
N LEU A 361 -2.60 3.59 -2.37
CA LEU A 361 -2.30 4.23 -3.66
C LEU A 361 -0.84 4.63 -3.79
N VAL A 362 -0.25 5.19 -2.72
CA VAL A 362 1.17 5.58 -2.71
C VAL A 362 2.07 4.35 -2.83
N ARG A 363 1.73 3.25 -2.13
CA ARG A 363 2.40 1.94 -2.27
C ARG A 363 2.34 1.44 -3.71
N ASN A 364 1.17 1.45 -4.33
CA ASN A 364 1.02 1.03 -5.72
C ASN A 364 1.77 1.92 -6.71
N ALA A 365 1.78 3.24 -6.47
CA ALA A 365 2.59 4.17 -7.26
C ALA A 365 4.09 3.88 -7.11
N TYR A 366 4.57 3.59 -5.90
CA TYR A 366 5.95 3.19 -5.64
C TYR A 366 6.35 1.91 -6.39
N TYR A 367 5.52 0.87 -6.35
CA TYR A 367 5.79 -0.36 -7.09
C TYR A 367 5.72 -0.17 -8.60
N LEU A 368 4.77 0.63 -9.09
CA LEU A 368 4.70 0.97 -10.51
C LEU A 368 5.94 1.75 -10.95
N LEU A 369 6.43 2.70 -10.14
CA LEU A 369 7.69 3.40 -10.38
C LEU A 369 8.82 2.39 -10.54
N ASN A 370 9.04 1.54 -9.55
CA ASN A 370 10.10 0.53 -9.58
C ASN A 370 9.97 -0.41 -10.78
N LYS A 371 8.74 -0.83 -11.14
CA LYS A 371 8.48 -1.63 -12.34
C LYS A 371 8.84 -0.90 -13.63
N VAL A 372 8.58 0.40 -13.72
CA VAL A 372 8.90 1.23 -14.90
C VAL A 372 10.40 1.45 -15.04
N ILE A 373 11.11 1.65 -13.93
CA ILE A 373 12.56 1.93 -13.92
C ILE A 373 13.41 0.67 -13.73
N THR A 374 12.77 -0.50 -13.66
CA THR A 374 13.45 -1.80 -13.59
C THR A 374 14.46 -1.90 -14.72
N GLY A 375 15.70 -2.29 -14.39
CA GLY A 375 16.81 -2.34 -15.34
C GLY A 375 17.64 -1.05 -15.44
N ILE A 376 17.24 0.05 -14.78
CA ILE A 376 18.04 1.28 -14.66
C ILE A 376 18.60 1.42 -13.24
N CYS A 377 17.71 1.31 -12.25
CA CYS A 377 17.99 1.41 -10.83
C CYS A 377 16.80 0.87 -10.04
N HIS A 378 17.05 0.55 -8.77
CA HIS A 378 16.01 0.29 -7.80
C HIS A 378 15.90 1.49 -6.87
N VAL A 379 14.68 1.96 -6.61
CA VAL A 379 14.40 3.08 -5.70
C VAL A 379 13.83 2.49 -4.44
N THR A 380 14.51 2.69 -3.32
CA THR A 380 13.95 2.35 -2.00
C THR A 380 12.80 3.30 -1.66
N LEU A 381 11.92 2.88 -0.76
CA LEU A 381 10.81 3.72 -0.32
C LEU A 381 11.29 5.05 0.31
N LYS A 382 12.39 5.02 1.07
CA LYS A 382 13.02 6.22 1.65
C LYS A 382 13.45 7.19 0.56
N THR A 383 14.09 6.69 -0.50
CA THR A 383 14.51 7.50 -1.64
C THR A 383 13.29 8.00 -2.44
N PHE A 384 12.25 7.19 -2.60
CA PHE A 384 10.97 7.63 -3.19
C PHE A 384 10.37 8.81 -2.42
N ALA A 385 10.40 8.77 -1.08
CA ALA A 385 9.99 9.87 -0.21
C ALA A 385 10.73 11.18 -0.51
N GLU A 386 12.05 11.07 -0.71
CA GLU A 386 12.91 12.21 -1.01
C GLU A 386 12.60 12.80 -2.38
N PHE A 387 12.34 11.98 -3.40
CA PHE A 387 11.96 12.48 -4.73
C PHE A 387 10.58 13.13 -4.77
N VAL A 388 9.62 12.56 -4.05
CA VAL A 388 8.31 13.18 -3.85
C VAL A 388 8.47 14.57 -3.23
N LYS A 389 9.35 14.72 -2.23
CA LYS A 389 9.69 15.99 -1.59
C LYS A 389 10.32 16.99 -2.58
N GLU A 390 11.27 16.55 -3.41
CA GLU A 390 11.98 17.42 -4.37
C GLU A 390 11.10 17.96 -5.51
N ASN A 391 10.08 17.23 -5.93
CA ASN A 391 9.24 17.61 -7.07
C ASN A 391 8.39 18.88 -6.82
N ARG A 392 7.95 19.13 -5.58
CA ARG A 392 7.20 20.37 -5.25
C ARG A 392 8.13 21.58 -5.10
N ILE A 393 9.40 21.36 -4.73
CA ILE A 393 10.39 22.43 -4.52
C ILE A 393 10.64 23.19 -5.82
N LYS A 394 10.79 22.48 -6.94
CA LYS A 394 10.99 23.13 -8.24
C LYS A 394 9.72 23.74 -8.80
N ASP A 395 8.57 23.08 -8.62
CA ASP A 395 7.30 23.63 -9.11
C ASP A 395 6.89 24.92 -8.38
N ILE A 396 7.28 25.10 -7.11
CA ILE A 396 7.08 26.37 -6.38
C ILE A 396 8.09 27.43 -6.84
N LEU A 397 9.38 27.08 -6.96
CA LEU A 397 10.43 28.01 -7.39
C LEU A 397 10.24 28.47 -8.85
N GLU A 398 9.88 27.58 -9.78
CA GLU A 398 9.58 27.90 -11.18
C GLU A 398 8.31 28.77 -11.30
N ASN A 399 7.31 28.58 -10.42
CA ASN A 399 6.12 29.44 -10.40
C ASN A 399 6.37 30.81 -9.75
N GLU A 400 7.30 30.91 -8.79
CA GLU A 400 7.74 32.20 -8.23
C GLU A 400 8.63 32.98 -9.21
N GLU A 401 9.55 32.32 -9.92
CA GLU A 401 10.33 32.92 -11.01
C GLU A 401 9.41 33.42 -12.14
N ASN A 402 8.45 32.60 -12.59
CA ASN A 402 7.53 33.01 -13.65
C ASN A 402 6.59 34.16 -13.24
N LYS A 403 6.16 34.23 -11.97
CA LYS A 403 5.39 35.37 -11.45
C LYS A 403 6.23 36.65 -11.32
N THR A 404 7.51 36.50 -10.98
CA THR A 404 8.44 37.63 -10.89
C THR A 404 8.74 38.17 -12.29
N VAL A 405 8.91 37.29 -13.27
CA VAL A 405 9.13 37.66 -14.69
C VAL A 405 7.86 38.26 -15.32
N SER A 406 6.66 37.80 -14.98
CA SER A 406 5.41 38.41 -15.47
C SER A 406 5.17 39.79 -14.85
N ALA A 407 5.45 39.97 -13.55
CA ALA A 407 5.32 41.25 -12.87
C ALA A 407 6.33 42.30 -13.36
N ILE A 408 7.53 41.88 -13.81
CA ILE A 408 8.50 42.77 -14.46
C ILE A 408 8.01 43.18 -15.86
N LYS A 409 7.40 42.27 -16.61
CA LYS A 409 6.85 42.58 -17.95
C LYS A 409 5.59 43.45 -17.94
N GLU A 410 4.81 43.42 -16.86
CA GLU A 410 3.63 44.27 -16.69
C GLU A 410 3.95 45.63 -16.05
N GLY A 411 5.17 45.81 -15.49
CA GLY A 411 5.63 47.07 -14.89
C GLY A 411 6.45 47.98 -15.82
N ASP A 412 6.85 47.47 -17.00
CA ASP A 412 7.57 48.22 -18.06
C ASP A 412 6.64 48.60 -19.24
N GLY A 413 5.32 48.71 -18.98
CA GLY A 413 4.28 49.07 -19.96
C GLY A 413 3.75 50.48 -19.79
#